data_AF-G0P5W8-F1
#
_entry.id   AF-G0P5W8-F1
#
_cell.length_a   1.000
_cell.length_b   1.000
_cell.length_c   1.000
_cell.angle_alpha   90.00
_cell.angle_beta   90.00
_cell.angle_gamma   90.00
#
_symmetry.space_group_name_H-M   'P 1'
#
loop_
_entity.id
_entity.type
_entity.pdbx_description
1 polymer ?
#
loop_
_entity_poly.entity_id
_entity_poly.type
_entity_poly.pdbx_seq_one_letter_code
_entity_poly.pdbx_strand_id
1 'polypeptide(L)'
;MLPVSFLSLLALPCLVSSAIFDIQSACKNSDVVIIVGTNFEPTEYLITNLPNILCLPFPRPICFINGFFILNASFSCASLGCPCPQIQSISQNEIRNLPYSEYLGNLPVSKPSVTVGNDCSITVDPSGFTDFDSFFFMIFRTGAPPIFNKRFYAGIPKDPFVPVGLTCSEDGEWMYYGGNIKNMSFAFMSNEGKCDCGEFPRSIPTKSCDIFELKCPEPTNALYLSDQEVGWNLVLPNLGNETIFDAICVDGFWYYNGIKLSEDADILCNDPVSILDLTSTTYSNQDYSCGCRELIQITNENELMMVYDLPGNFFDFEISLGAVDYSDSCAPSISCLDSEYIVFFSRNFDPMMYYRDDSPNVTCQKSALSPIGANGGSFWIIDGIMLSEATFACLTQLEN
;
A
#
# COMPACT_ATOMS: atom_id res chain seq x y z
N MET A 1 -41.45 -10.97 -7.55
CA MET A 1 -41.11 -12.32 -7.05
C MET A 1 -39.75 -12.67 -7.63
N LEU A 2 -38.71 -12.47 -6.83
CA LEU A 2 -37.32 -12.90 -7.09
C LEU A 2 -36.89 -13.65 -5.81
N PRO A 3 -36.18 -14.78 -5.91
CA PRO A 3 -35.84 -15.58 -4.74
C PRO A 3 -34.66 -14.92 -4.02
N VAL A 4 -34.83 -14.60 -2.75
CA VAL A 4 -33.72 -14.23 -1.87
C VAL A 4 -33.14 -15.52 -1.30
N SER A 5 -31.88 -15.76 -1.63
CA SER A 5 -31.08 -16.89 -1.14
C SER A 5 -30.89 -16.75 0.38
N PHE A 6 -31.31 -17.76 1.13
CA PHE A 6 -31.04 -17.87 2.56
C PHE A 6 -29.54 -18.09 2.80
N LEU A 7 -28.84 -17.10 3.33
CA LEU A 7 -27.57 -17.33 4.04
C LEU A 7 -27.91 -17.79 5.46
N SER A 8 -27.61 -19.05 5.77
CA SER A 8 -27.65 -19.58 7.12
C SER A 8 -26.50 -18.98 7.93
N LEU A 9 -26.75 -17.91 8.68
CA LEU A 9 -25.86 -17.48 9.77
C LEU A 9 -25.91 -18.53 10.88
N LEU A 10 -24.79 -19.20 11.12
CA LEU A 10 -24.55 -19.98 12.32
C LEU A 10 -24.47 -19.03 13.52
N ALA A 11 -25.60 -18.79 14.17
CA ALA A 11 -25.64 -18.13 15.47
C ALA A 11 -25.00 -19.05 16.52
N LEU A 12 -23.81 -18.70 17.00
CA LEU A 12 -23.21 -19.34 18.17
C LEU A 12 -24.08 -19.04 19.41
N PRO A 13 -24.57 -20.07 20.13
CA PRO A 13 -25.29 -19.84 21.38
C PRO A 13 -24.29 -19.44 22.47
N CYS A 14 -24.18 -18.14 22.75
CA CYS A 14 -23.50 -17.64 23.94
C CYS A 14 -24.30 -18.04 25.19
N LEU A 15 -23.94 -19.17 25.81
CA LEU A 15 -24.41 -19.58 27.12
C LEU A 15 -23.72 -18.74 28.20
N VAL A 16 -24.38 -17.68 28.66
CA VAL A 16 -23.92 -16.87 29.81
C VAL A 16 -24.92 -17.02 30.96
N SER A 17 -24.44 -17.51 32.10
CA SER A 17 -25.23 -17.64 33.33
C SER A 17 -25.37 -16.28 34.04
N SER A 18 -26.62 -15.93 34.38
CA SER A 18 -27.03 -15.01 35.46
C SER A 18 -26.53 -13.56 35.46
N ALA A 19 -26.07 -13.00 34.33
CA ALA A 19 -25.81 -11.56 34.23
C ALA A 19 -26.95 -10.85 33.47
N ILE A 20 -27.29 -9.64 33.90
CA ILE A 20 -28.05 -8.69 33.08
C ILE A 20 -27.26 -8.52 31.78
N PHE A 21 -27.82 -8.94 30.64
CA PHE A 21 -27.15 -8.84 29.35
C PHE A 21 -27.27 -7.40 28.86
N ASP A 22 -26.20 -6.62 29.04
CA ASP A 22 -26.13 -5.25 28.55
C ASP A 22 -25.80 -5.26 27.05
N ILE A 23 -26.85 -5.25 26.22
CA ILE A 23 -26.75 -5.18 24.76
C ILE A 23 -25.96 -3.95 24.30
N GLN A 24 -25.97 -2.83 25.06
CA GLN A 24 -25.18 -1.64 24.72
C GLN A 24 -23.68 -1.91 24.84
N SER A 25 -23.27 -2.72 25.83
CA SER A 25 -21.87 -3.12 25.98
C SER A 25 -21.39 -4.07 24.89
N ALA A 26 -22.30 -4.92 24.36
CA ALA A 26 -22.01 -5.91 23.33
C ALA A 26 -22.05 -5.33 21.90
N CYS A 27 -22.93 -4.36 21.62
CA CYS A 27 -23.07 -3.73 20.30
C CYS A 27 -22.51 -2.28 20.28
N LYS A 28 -21.35 -2.03 20.92
CA LYS A 28 -20.73 -0.69 20.93
C LYS A 28 -20.68 -0.09 19.52
N ASN A 29 -21.30 1.09 19.35
CA ASN A 29 -21.36 1.85 18.09
C ASN A 29 -22.03 1.15 16.89
N SER A 30 -22.82 0.09 17.11
CA SER A 30 -23.57 -0.60 16.07
C SER A 30 -25.08 -0.45 16.28
N ASP A 31 -25.85 -0.47 15.19
CA ASP A 31 -27.30 -0.64 15.27
C ASP A 31 -27.64 -2.09 15.66
N VAL A 32 -28.76 -2.26 16.35
CA VAL A 32 -29.21 -3.58 16.82
C VAL A 32 -30.36 -4.04 15.93
N VAL A 33 -30.12 -5.11 15.18
CA VAL A 33 -31.17 -5.82 14.44
C VAL A 33 -31.81 -6.82 15.39
N ILE A 34 -33.12 -6.68 15.61
CA ILE A 34 -33.88 -7.61 16.43
C ILE A 34 -34.65 -8.52 15.49
N ILE A 35 -34.28 -9.80 15.49
CA ILE A 35 -35.02 -10.84 14.79
C ILE A 35 -35.98 -11.45 15.81
N VAL A 36 -37.27 -11.22 15.61
CA VAL A 36 -38.32 -11.76 16.48
C VAL A 36 -38.84 -13.05 15.85
N GLY A 37 -38.46 -14.18 16.42
CA GLY A 37 -39.00 -15.48 16.05
C GLY A 37 -40.34 -15.73 16.75
N THR A 38 -41.46 -15.51 16.06
CA THR A 38 -42.72 -16.14 16.46
C THR A 38 -42.95 -17.39 15.61
N ASN A 39 -43.74 -18.35 16.10
CA ASN A 39 -44.02 -19.62 15.41
C ASN A 39 -44.72 -19.48 14.04
N PHE A 40 -44.96 -18.25 13.57
CA PHE A 40 -45.59 -17.92 12.30
C PHE A 40 -44.80 -16.76 11.68
N GLU A 41 -43.83 -17.09 10.83
CA GLU A 41 -42.97 -16.19 10.03
C GLU A 41 -42.01 -15.26 10.81
N PRO A 42 -40.68 -15.34 10.57
CA PRO A 42 -39.74 -14.39 11.17
C PRO A 42 -40.00 -12.98 10.63
N THR A 43 -40.22 -12.03 11.54
CA THR A 43 -40.35 -10.61 11.19
C THR A 43 -39.10 -9.88 11.68
N GLU A 44 -38.36 -9.28 10.76
CA GLU A 44 -37.16 -8.49 11.06
C GLU A 44 -37.56 -7.06 11.43
N TYR A 45 -37.10 -6.58 12.59
CA TYR A 45 -37.28 -5.19 13.01
C TYR A 45 -35.92 -4.50 13.08
N LEU A 46 -35.71 -3.50 12.22
CA LEU A 46 -34.56 -2.61 12.28
C LEU A 46 -34.86 -1.51 13.30
N ILE A 47 -34.06 -1.41 14.36
CA ILE A 47 -34.19 -0.37 15.38
C ILE A 47 -32.95 0.52 15.32
N THR A 48 -33.08 1.71 14.74
CA THR A 48 -31.98 2.66 14.50
C THR A 48 -31.75 3.67 15.62
N ASN A 49 -32.25 3.39 16.83
CA ASN A 49 -32.00 4.14 18.06
C ASN A 49 -32.46 3.26 19.21
N LEU A 50 -31.63 3.03 20.23
CA LEU A 50 -31.94 2.14 21.36
C LEU A 50 -32.70 2.86 22.50
N PRO A 51 -34.04 2.88 22.56
CA PRO A 51 -34.73 3.18 23.81
C PRO A 51 -34.72 1.94 24.72
N ASN A 52 -34.27 2.12 25.96
CA ASN A 52 -34.43 1.25 27.14
C ASN A 52 -34.90 -0.20 26.84
N ILE A 53 -33.99 -1.06 26.37
CA ILE A 53 -34.23 -2.50 26.25
C ILE A 53 -33.85 -3.14 27.58
N LEU A 54 -34.82 -3.77 28.25
CA LEU A 54 -34.58 -4.58 29.45
C LEU A 54 -34.86 -6.04 29.13
N CYS A 55 -33.84 -6.90 29.16
CA CYS A 55 -33.98 -8.34 28.97
C CYS A 55 -33.74 -9.09 30.28
N LEU A 56 -34.69 -9.93 30.70
CA LEU A 56 -34.54 -10.78 31.87
C LEU A 56 -34.07 -12.18 31.47
N PRO A 57 -32.98 -12.71 32.06
CA PRO A 57 -32.54 -14.06 31.81
C PRO A 57 -33.45 -15.06 32.53
N PHE A 58 -33.97 -16.02 31.76
CA PHE A 58 -34.65 -17.26 32.18
C PHE A 58 -36.13 -17.21 32.63
N PRO A 59 -36.93 -18.25 32.27
CA PRO A 59 -36.59 -19.45 31.48
C PRO A 59 -36.67 -19.30 29.96
N ARG A 60 -37.10 -18.14 29.46
CA ARG A 60 -36.95 -17.67 28.08
C ARG A 60 -36.59 -16.19 28.15
N PRO A 61 -35.66 -15.66 27.34
CA PRO A 61 -35.37 -14.23 27.37
C PRO A 61 -36.67 -13.47 27.04
N ILE A 62 -37.16 -12.72 28.02
CA ILE A 62 -38.25 -11.77 27.84
C ILE A 62 -37.60 -10.41 27.75
N CYS A 63 -37.76 -9.75 26.61
CA CYS A 63 -37.24 -8.41 26.40
C CYS A 63 -38.39 -7.42 26.34
N PHE A 64 -38.24 -6.31 27.07
CA PHE A 64 -39.18 -5.21 27.06
C PHE A 64 -38.64 -4.10 26.16
N ILE A 65 -39.37 -3.79 25.08
CA ILE A 65 -38.97 -2.80 24.07
C ILE A 65 -40.16 -1.88 23.81
N ASN A 66 -40.01 -0.59 24.13
CA ASN A 66 -41.04 0.45 23.89
C ASN A 66 -42.46 0.09 24.37
N GLY A 67 -42.58 -0.59 25.51
CA GLY A 67 -43.89 -0.98 26.06
C GLY A 67 -44.38 -2.37 25.66
N PHE A 68 -43.67 -3.09 24.80
CA PHE A 68 -44.04 -4.42 24.33
C PHE A 68 -43.16 -5.52 24.90
N PHE A 69 -43.77 -6.68 25.18
CA PHE A 69 -43.07 -7.90 25.59
C PHE A 69 -42.75 -8.75 24.36
N ILE A 70 -41.47 -9.03 24.15
CA ILE A 70 -41.00 -9.92 23.10
C ILE A 70 -40.48 -11.21 23.75
N LEU A 71 -41.02 -12.33 23.30
CA LEU A 71 -40.60 -13.67 23.70
C LEU A 71 -39.71 -14.26 22.58
N ASN A 72 -38.60 -14.91 22.95
CA ASN A 72 -37.64 -15.51 22.01
C ASN A 72 -37.02 -14.52 21.01
N ALA A 73 -36.59 -13.35 21.50
CA ALA A 73 -35.82 -12.43 20.67
C ALA A 73 -34.39 -12.99 20.44
N SER A 74 -33.95 -12.98 19.19
CA SER A 74 -32.54 -13.10 18.82
C SER A 74 -32.02 -11.73 18.38
N PHE A 75 -30.86 -11.35 18.89
CA PHE A 75 -30.23 -10.08 18.59
C PHE A 75 -29.03 -10.32 17.68
N SER A 76 -28.92 -9.54 16.62
CA SER A 76 -27.70 -9.41 15.83
C SER A 76 -27.29 -7.95 15.86
N CYS A 77 -26.05 -7.65 16.25
CA CYS A 77 -25.50 -6.33 16.00
C CYS A 77 -25.23 -6.25 14.49
N ALA A 78 -25.67 -5.20 13.82
CA ALA A 78 -25.26 -4.89 12.46
C ALA A 78 -24.82 -3.43 12.45
N SER A 79 -23.56 -3.14 12.08
CA SER A 79 -23.16 -1.76 11.85
C SER A 79 -23.86 -1.30 10.55
N LEU A 80 -24.80 -0.36 10.63
CA LEU A 80 -25.41 0.22 9.42
C LEU A 80 -24.49 1.20 8.69
N GLY A 81 -23.22 1.28 9.09
CA GLY A 81 -22.20 2.12 8.49
C GLY A 81 -20.84 1.44 8.49
N CYS A 82 -19.91 2.07 7.77
CA CYS A 82 -18.55 1.59 7.67
C CYS A 82 -17.84 1.57 9.04
N PRO A 83 -17.32 0.43 9.51
CA PRO A 83 -16.59 0.37 10.78
C PRO A 83 -15.25 1.12 10.74
N CYS A 84 -14.69 1.37 9.56
CA CYS A 84 -13.40 2.05 9.45
C CYS A 84 -13.44 3.55 9.80
N PRO A 85 -12.34 4.10 10.33
CA PRO A 85 -12.21 5.52 10.65
C PRO A 85 -12.51 6.42 9.45
N GLN A 86 -13.10 7.58 9.73
CA GLN A 86 -13.26 8.63 8.72
C GLN A 86 -11.90 9.10 8.22
N ILE A 87 -11.79 9.29 6.91
CA ILE A 87 -10.54 9.65 6.25
C ILE A 87 -10.43 11.17 6.21
N GLN A 88 -9.33 11.69 6.72
CA GLN A 88 -9.08 13.12 6.78
C GLN A 88 -8.24 13.58 5.60
N SER A 89 -8.31 14.88 5.30
CA SER A 89 -7.37 15.53 4.41
C SER A 89 -6.14 15.96 5.17
N ILE A 90 -4.97 15.88 4.55
CA ILE A 90 -3.72 16.37 5.14
C ILE A 90 -3.31 17.72 4.52
N SER A 91 -2.81 18.64 5.35
CA SER A 91 -2.29 19.93 4.90
C SER A 91 -0.82 19.86 4.50
N GLN A 92 -0.35 20.87 3.76
CA GLN A 92 1.05 20.98 3.36
C GLN A 92 2.02 20.98 4.56
N ASN A 93 1.67 21.67 5.66
CA ASN A 93 2.51 21.70 6.86
C ASN A 93 2.52 20.36 7.59
N GLU A 94 1.42 19.61 7.59
CA GLU A 94 1.38 18.26 8.16
C GLU A 94 2.25 17.29 7.34
N ILE A 95 2.23 17.38 6.00
CA ILE A 95 3.11 16.58 5.12
C ILE A 95 4.59 16.87 5.42
N ARG A 96 4.99 18.13 5.60
CA ARG A 96 6.38 18.50 5.96
C ARG A 96 6.86 17.87 7.27
N ASN A 97 5.93 17.53 8.17
CA ASN A 97 6.23 16.93 9.47
C ASN A 97 5.95 15.42 9.50
N LEU A 98 5.62 14.82 8.36
CA LEU A 98 5.34 13.40 8.24
C LEU A 98 6.58 12.67 7.70
N PRO A 99 7.14 11.70 8.46
CA PRO A 99 8.26 10.90 8.00
C PRO A 99 8.05 10.26 6.63
N TYR A 100 9.12 10.13 5.85
CA TYR A 100 9.15 9.62 4.47
C TYR A 100 8.42 10.47 3.42
N SER A 101 7.79 11.59 3.83
CA SER A 101 6.95 12.43 2.97
C SER A 101 7.34 13.91 3.03
N GLU A 102 8.33 14.28 3.84
CA GLU A 102 8.66 15.66 4.19
C GLU A 102 8.95 16.50 2.95
N TYR A 103 9.67 15.92 1.99
CA TYR A 103 10.06 16.55 0.74
C TYR A 103 8.84 16.97 -0.10
N LEU A 104 7.76 16.19 -0.09
CA LEU A 104 6.53 16.52 -0.82
C LEU A 104 5.81 17.73 -0.24
N GLY A 105 6.09 18.10 1.01
CA GLY A 105 5.53 19.28 1.65
C GLY A 105 5.98 20.59 1.02
N ASN A 106 6.92 20.56 0.07
CA ASN A 106 7.31 21.73 -0.72
C ASN A 106 6.41 21.96 -1.94
N LEU A 107 5.69 20.94 -2.38
CA LEU A 107 4.74 21.07 -3.47
C LEU A 107 3.42 21.69 -2.97
N PRO A 108 2.69 22.43 -3.83
CA PRO A 108 1.33 22.88 -3.53
C PRO A 108 0.38 21.69 -3.26
N VAL A 109 -0.38 21.79 -2.17
CA VAL A 109 -1.33 20.75 -1.72
C VAL A 109 -2.74 21.31 -1.68
N SER A 110 -3.72 20.51 -2.08
CA SER A 110 -5.13 20.81 -1.92
C SER A 110 -5.94 19.63 -1.39
N LYS A 111 -7.12 19.94 -0.85
CA LYS A 111 -7.99 18.97 -0.20
C LYS A 111 -8.88 18.26 -1.22
N PRO A 112 -8.88 16.92 -1.26
CA PRO A 112 -9.82 16.18 -2.09
C PRO A 112 -11.23 16.18 -1.49
N SER A 113 -12.25 16.11 -2.36
CA SER A 113 -13.62 15.79 -1.97
C SER A 113 -13.74 14.27 -1.85
N VAL A 114 -14.02 13.78 -0.64
CA VAL A 114 -14.00 12.35 -0.31
C VAL A 114 -15.33 11.98 0.35
N THR A 115 -15.94 10.90 -0.12
CA THR A 115 -17.14 10.31 0.48
C THR A 115 -16.85 8.86 0.84
N VAL A 116 -17.17 8.47 2.08
CA VAL A 116 -17.12 7.07 2.53
C VAL A 116 -18.56 6.56 2.63
N GLY A 117 -18.90 5.56 1.83
CA GLY A 117 -20.21 4.92 1.83
C GLY A 117 -20.43 4.04 3.05
N ASN A 118 -21.69 3.65 3.27
CA ASN A 118 -22.06 2.74 4.37
C ASN A 118 -21.46 1.33 4.21
N ASP A 119 -21.11 0.96 2.98
CA ASP A 119 -20.43 -0.28 2.60
C ASP A 119 -18.89 -0.17 2.66
N CYS A 120 -18.36 0.88 3.29
CA CYS A 120 -16.93 1.23 3.28
C CYS A 120 -16.33 1.51 1.91
N SER A 121 -17.15 1.73 0.86
CA SER A 121 -16.62 2.19 -0.41
C SER A 121 -16.14 3.65 -0.29
N ILE A 122 -14.93 3.93 -0.77
CA ILE A 122 -14.39 5.28 -0.83
C ILE A 122 -14.59 5.81 -2.23
N THR A 123 -15.21 6.98 -2.36
CA THR A 123 -15.27 7.73 -3.63
C THR A 123 -14.57 9.07 -3.47
N VAL A 124 -13.65 9.36 -4.38
CA VAL A 124 -12.96 10.65 -4.49
C VAL A 124 -13.48 11.36 -5.72
N ASP A 125 -13.93 12.61 -5.55
CA ASP A 125 -14.50 13.43 -6.61
C ASP A 125 -13.58 14.62 -6.95
N PRO A 126 -12.81 14.55 -8.05
CA PRO A 126 -11.98 15.65 -8.52
C PRO A 126 -12.70 16.59 -9.51
N SER A 127 -14.00 16.41 -9.79
CA SER A 127 -14.69 17.11 -10.88
C SER A 127 -14.74 18.63 -10.71
N GLY A 128 -14.82 19.10 -9.45
CA GLY A 128 -14.78 20.52 -9.09
C GLY A 128 -13.36 21.06 -8.86
N PHE A 129 -12.32 20.24 -9.02
CA PHE A 129 -10.96 20.62 -8.67
C PHE A 129 -10.28 21.43 -9.77
N THR A 130 -9.89 22.67 -9.46
CA THR A 130 -9.33 23.64 -10.43
C THR A 130 -8.00 24.25 -10.00
N ASP A 131 -7.43 23.84 -8.87
CA ASP A 131 -6.21 24.50 -8.35
C ASP A 131 -4.99 24.20 -9.25
N PHE A 132 -4.96 22.99 -9.85
CA PHE A 132 -3.89 22.54 -10.75
C PHE A 132 -4.47 21.81 -11.97
N ASP A 133 -3.75 21.89 -13.09
CA ASP A 133 -4.01 21.13 -14.30
C ASP A 133 -3.39 19.73 -14.25
N SER A 134 -2.26 19.59 -13.53
CA SER A 134 -1.52 18.33 -13.36
C SER A 134 -1.29 18.06 -11.88
N PHE A 135 -1.76 16.92 -11.38
CA PHE A 135 -1.67 16.58 -9.95
C PHE A 135 -1.80 15.07 -9.70
N PHE A 136 -1.39 14.64 -8.51
CA PHE A 136 -1.60 13.29 -8.00
C PHE A 136 -2.67 13.27 -6.91
N PHE A 137 -3.47 12.23 -6.87
CA PHE A 137 -4.16 11.81 -5.66
C PHE A 137 -3.23 10.89 -4.87
N MET A 138 -2.88 11.33 -3.67
CA MET A 138 -1.93 10.67 -2.79
C MET A 138 -2.57 10.25 -1.48
N ILE A 139 -2.10 9.11 -0.96
CA ILE A 139 -2.47 8.59 0.36
C ILE A 139 -1.25 8.70 1.26
N PHE A 140 -1.40 9.47 2.35
CA PHE A 140 -0.39 9.66 3.38
C PHE A 140 -0.73 8.82 4.60
N ARG A 141 0.30 8.34 5.29
CA ARG A 141 0.17 7.46 6.46
C ARG A 141 1.37 7.61 7.38
N THR A 142 1.21 7.23 8.64
CA THR A 142 2.32 7.21 9.59
C THR A 142 3.16 5.94 9.43
N GLY A 143 4.49 6.08 9.50
CA GLY A 143 5.43 4.96 9.58
C GLY A 143 5.75 4.26 8.26
N ALA A 144 5.31 4.81 7.12
CA ALA A 144 5.65 4.27 5.81
C ALA A 144 5.57 5.36 4.72
N PRO A 145 6.26 5.17 3.57
CA PRO A 145 6.20 6.08 2.44
C PRO A 145 4.77 6.34 1.94
N PRO A 146 4.53 7.51 1.33
CA PRO A 146 3.23 7.85 0.78
C PRO A 146 2.92 7.04 -0.49
N ILE A 147 1.64 6.85 -0.78
CA ILE A 147 1.18 6.07 -1.93
C ILE A 147 0.70 7.02 -3.02
N PHE A 148 1.30 6.91 -4.20
CA PHE A 148 0.80 7.53 -5.42
C PHE A 148 -0.30 6.66 -6.02
N ASN A 149 -1.57 7.01 -5.80
CA ASN A 149 -2.69 6.14 -6.15
C ASN A 149 -3.28 6.45 -7.54
N LYS A 150 -3.37 7.74 -7.92
CA LYS A 150 -3.86 8.15 -9.24
C LYS A 150 -3.23 9.46 -9.70
N ARG A 151 -3.02 9.60 -11.01
CA ARG A 151 -2.50 10.81 -11.66
C ARG A 151 -3.55 11.48 -12.53
N PHE A 152 -3.53 12.81 -12.55
CA PHE A 152 -4.38 13.67 -13.37
C PHE A 152 -3.49 14.64 -14.15
N TYR A 153 -3.93 15.02 -15.35
CA TYR A 153 -3.25 15.99 -16.20
C TYR A 153 -4.26 16.70 -17.11
N ALA A 154 -3.80 17.80 -17.72
CA ALA A 154 -4.60 18.63 -18.60
C ALA A 154 -5.26 17.81 -19.72
N GLY A 155 -6.59 17.91 -19.82
CA GLY A 155 -7.37 17.27 -20.87
C GLY A 155 -7.90 15.87 -20.55
N ILE A 156 -7.57 15.24 -19.41
CA ILE A 156 -8.34 14.08 -18.93
C ILE A 156 -9.61 14.58 -18.19
N PRO A 157 -10.78 13.95 -18.43
CA PRO A 157 -11.94 14.05 -17.56
C PRO A 157 -11.63 13.76 -16.08
N LYS A 158 -11.94 14.72 -15.20
CA LYS A 158 -11.78 14.57 -13.74
C LYS A 158 -13.01 13.85 -13.15
N ASP A 159 -13.28 12.63 -13.61
CA ASP A 159 -14.42 11.85 -13.13
C ASP A 159 -14.19 11.30 -11.71
N PRO A 160 -15.25 11.17 -10.90
CA PRO A 160 -15.18 10.48 -9.61
C PRO A 160 -14.62 9.07 -9.75
N PHE A 161 -13.84 8.63 -8.76
CA PHE A 161 -13.20 7.32 -8.79
C PHE A 161 -13.08 6.69 -7.40
N VAL A 162 -12.91 5.37 -7.38
CA VAL A 162 -12.58 4.60 -6.18
C VAL A 162 -11.06 4.44 -6.13
N PRO A 163 -10.38 4.86 -5.06
CA PRO A 163 -8.96 4.61 -4.89
C PRO A 163 -8.65 3.11 -4.96
N VAL A 164 -7.61 2.75 -5.70
CA VAL A 164 -7.27 1.34 -5.94
C VAL A 164 -6.55 0.77 -4.70
N GLY A 165 -6.86 -0.48 -4.34
CA GLY A 165 -6.14 -1.23 -3.31
C GLY A 165 -6.58 -0.97 -1.88
N LEU A 166 -7.46 0.00 -1.63
CA LEU A 166 -8.00 0.27 -0.28
C LEU A 166 -9.21 -0.61 0.04
N THR A 167 -9.18 -1.24 1.21
CA THR A 167 -10.30 -2.01 1.76
C THR A 167 -10.44 -1.75 3.25
N CYS A 168 -11.65 -1.96 3.80
CA CYS A 168 -11.87 -1.93 5.24
C CYS A 168 -11.88 -3.35 5.79
N SER A 169 -11.09 -3.62 6.83
CA SER A 169 -11.06 -4.91 7.52
C SER A 169 -12.29 -5.11 8.40
N GLU A 170 -12.57 -6.36 8.78
CA GLU A 170 -13.64 -6.69 9.72
C GLU A 170 -13.43 -6.05 11.10
N ASP A 171 -12.17 -5.82 11.49
CA ASP A 171 -11.78 -5.14 12.73
C ASP A 171 -11.92 -3.61 12.65
N GLY A 172 -12.35 -3.07 11.50
CA GLY A 172 -12.51 -1.63 11.30
C GLY A 172 -11.21 -0.90 11.05
N GLU A 173 -10.22 -1.54 10.44
CA GLU A 173 -8.96 -0.90 10.04
C GLU A 173 -8.87 -0.77 8.52
N TRP A 174 -8.34 0.35 8.03
CA TRP A 174 -8.07 0.51 6.60
C TRP A 174 -6.85 -0.33 6.21
N MET A 175 -6.98 -1.08 5.13
CA MET A 175 -5.91 -1.88 4.53
C MET A 175 -5.59 -1.37 3.13
N TYR A 176 -4.32 -1.44 2.73
CA TYR A 176 -3.86 -1.26 1.35
C TYR A 176 -3.19 -2.54 0.89
N TYR A 177 -3.78 -3.22 -0.09
CA TYR A 177 -3.31 -4.53 -0.56
C TYR A 177 -2.96 -5.50 0.60
N GLY A 178 -3.89 -5.64 1.55
CA GLY A 178 -3.75 -6.54 2.71
C GLY A 178 -2.90 -5.99 3.87
N GLY A 179 -2.12 -4.92 3.67
CA GLY A 179 -1.35 -4.29 4.73
C GLY A 179 -2.13 -3.21 5.49
N ASN A 180 -2.07 -3.21 6.82
CA ASN A 180 -2.76 -2.21 7.64
C ASN A 180 -2.18 -0.80 7.46
N ILE A 181 -3.07 0.20 7.36
CA ILE A 181 -2.71 1.62 7.26
C ILE A 181 -3.14 2.36 8.52
N LYS A 182 -2.16 2.94 9.21
CA LYS A 182 -2.39 3.79 10.39
C LYS A 182 -2.44 5.26 10.00
N ASN A 183 -3.40 5.99 10.57
CA ASN A 183 -3.58 7.44 10.39
C ASN A 183 -3.64 7.86 8.92
N MET A 184 -4.43 7.15 8.13
CA MET A 184 -4.59 7.41 6.71
C MET A 184 -5.18 8.80 6.45
N SER A 185 -4.58 9.53 5.52
CA SER A 185 -5.06 10.84 5.07
C SER A 185 -4.83 11.05 3.58
N PHE A 186 -5.65 11.89 2.96
CA PHE A 186 -5.63 12.12 1.51
C PHE A 186 -5.27 13.55 1.14
N ALA A 187 -4.59 13.73 0.00
CA ALA A 187 -4.32 15.03 -0.58
C ALA A 187 -4.29 14.97 -2.12
N PHE A 188 -4.65 16.08 -2.77
CA PHE A 188 -4.25 16.37 -4.14
C PHE A 188 -2.93 17.13 -4.10
N MET A 189 -1.91 16.59 -4.77
CA MET A 189 -0.56 17.13 -4.80
C MET A 189 -0.24 17.65 -6.19
N SER A 190 0.17 18.91 -6.31
CA SER A 190 0.56 19.47 -7.62
C SER A 190 1.69 18.66 -8.24
N ASN A 191 1.59 18.48 -9.55
CA ASN A 191 2.62 17.90 -10.42
C ASN A 191 3.13 18.96 -11.43
N GLU A 192 2.90 20.24 -11.15
CA GLU A 192 3.35 21.36 -11.99
C GLU A 192 4.77 21.77 -11.62
N GLY A 193 5.51 22.39 -12.54
CA GLY A 193 6.88 22.89 -12.27
C GLY A 193 8.01 21.85 -12.35
N LYS A 194 7.72 20.60 -12.76
CA LYS A 194 8.75 19.55 -12.85
C LYS A 194 9.88 19.81 -13.87
N CYS A 195 9.69 20.77 -14.79
CA CYS A 195 10.72 21.15 -15.75
C CYS A 195 11.91 21.86 -15.10
N ASP A 196 11.79 22.27 -13.84
CA ASP A 196 12.81 23.06 -13.15
C ASP A 196 13.92 22.18 -12.54
N CYS A 197 13.79 20.86 -12.57
CA CYS A 197 14.86 19.98 -12.11
C CYS A 197 16.05 19.97 -13.07
N GLY A 198 17.25 20.06 -12.48
CA GLY A 198 18.50 20.05 -13.22
C GLY A 198 18.66 18.81 -14.11
N GLU A 199 19.32 19.00 -15.25
CA GLU A 199 19.83 17.90 -16.07
C GLU A 199 21.10 17.36 -15.41
N PHE A 200 21.18 16.04 -15.22
CA PHE A 200 22.44 15.42 -14.79
C PHE A 200 23.43 15.37 -15.95
N PRO A 201 24.75 15.47 -15.70
CA PRO A 201 25.76 15.21 -16.71
C PRO A 201 25.47 13.86 -17.39
N ARG A 202 25.43 13.85 -18.74
CA ARG A 202 25.14 12.66 -19.58
C ARG A 202 23.71 12.13 -19.56
N SER A 203 22.78 12.71 -18.80
CA SER A 203 21.35 12.50 -19.06
C SER A 203 20.97 13.16 -20.38
N ILE A 204 20.22 12.47 -21.24
CA ILE A 204 19.63 13.11 -22.42
C ILE A 204 18.27 13.59 -21.95
N PRO A 205 18.03 14.91 -21.83
CA PRO A 205 16.74 15.42 -21.38
C PRO A 205 15.65 14.94 -22.33
N THR A 206 14.66 14.24 -21.78
CA THR A 206 13.40 14.04 -22.50
C THR A 206 12.64 15.35 -22.56
N LYS A 207 11.97 15.60 -23.68
CA LYS A 207 11.06 16.75 -23.85
C LYS A 207 9.85 16.72 -22.88
N SER A 208 9.66 15.63 -22.16
CA SER A 208 8.67 15.47 -21.09
C SER A 208 9.33 15.71 -19.74
N CYS A 209 8.98 16.80 -19.08
CA CYS A 209 9.49 17.19 -17.76
C CYS A 209 9.09 16.24 -16.62
N ASP A 210 8.29 15.22 -16.93
CA ASP A 210 7.76 14.26 -15.96
C ASP A 210 8.46 12.90 -16.02
N ILE A 211 9.52 12.78 -16.81
CA ILE A 211 10.22 11.52 -17.06
C ILE A 211 11.67 11.69 -16.67
N PHE A 212 12.12 10.86 -15.73
CA PHE A 212 13.53 10.75 -15.42
C PHE A 212 14.15 9.67 -16.30
N GLU A 213 14.60 10.06 -17.51
CA GLU A 213 15.23 9.15 -18.46
C GLU A 213 16.76 9.23 -18.37
N LEU A 214 17.41 8.08 -18.25
CA LEU A 214 18.85 7.93 -18.22
C LEU A 214 19.32 7.17 -19.46
N LYS A 215 20.40 7.64 -20.06
CA LYS A 215 20.93 7.07 -21.31
C LYS A 215 22.44 6.96 -21.28
N CYS A 216 22.96 5.81 -21.69
CA CYS A 216 24.36 5.63 -22.00
C CYS A 216 24.62 5.97 -23.47
N PRO A 217 25.78 6.58 -23.79
CA PRO A 217 26.17 6.82 -25.18
C PRO A 217 26.22 5.54 -26.01
N GLU A 218 26.66 4.43 -25.41
CA GLU A 218 26.65 3.11 -26.03
C GLU A 218 25.48 2.29 -25.48
N PRO A 219 24.58 1.79 -26.34
CA PRO A 219 23.35 1.11 -25.92
C PRO A 219 23.60 -0.27 -25.30
N THR A 220 24.84 -0.76 -25.35
CA THR A 220 25.28 -2.04 -24.77
C THR A 220 25.80 -1.89 -23.34
N ASN A 221 25.99 -0.67 -22.85
CA ASN A 221 26.52 -0.44 -21.52
C ASN A 221 25.42 -0.48 -20.46
N ALA A 222 25.77 -1.02 -19.29
CA ALA A 222 24.94 -0.94 -18.11
C ALA A 222 24.97 0.49 -17.54
N LEU A 223 23.80 0.94 -17.07
CA LEU A 223 23.58 2.26 -16.49
C LEU A 223 23.74 2.20 -14.96
N TYR A 224 24.52 3.12 -14.41
CA TYR A 224 24.67 3.31 -12.97
C TYR A 224 24.28 4.73 -12.61
N LEU A 225 23.42 4.90 -11.62
CA LEU A 225 23.24 6.20 -10.98
C LEU A 225 24.00 6.18 -9.65
N SER A 226 25.13 6.86 -9.62
CA SER A 226 26.01 6.96 -8.46
C SER A 226 25.84 8.31 -7.80
N ASP A 227 25.53 8.33 -6.51
CA ASP A 227 25.51 9.53 -5.69
C ASP A 227 26.42 9.31 -4.48
N GLN A 228 27.63 9.86 -4.56
CA GLN A 228 28.65 9.64 -3.52
C GLN A 228 28.32 10.36 -2.21
N GLU A 229 27.55 11.44 -2.24
CA GLU A 229 27.16 12.15 -1.02
C GLU A 229 26.18 11.33 -0.19
N VAL A 230 25.30 10.60 -0.86
CA VAL A 230 24.32 9.70 -0.24
C VAL A 230 24.87 8.28 -0.08
N GLY A 231 26.07 7.98 -0.61
CA GLY A 231 26.66 6.63 -0.60
C GLY A 231 25.91 5.64 -1.51
N TRP A 232 25.23 6.15 -2.53
CA TRP A 232 24.25 5.41 -3.33
C TRP A 232 24.82 5.01 -4.69
N ASN A 233 24.55 3.77 -5.12
CA ASN A 233 24.82 3.29 -6.48
C ASN A 233 23.65 2.44 -6.97
N LEU A 234 22.81 3.00 -7.84
CA LEU A 234 21.72 2.30 -8.51
C LEU A 234 22.27 1.53 -9.70
N VAL A 235 22.06 0.22 -9.77
CA VAL A 235 22.37 -0.57 -10.97
C VAL A 235 21.08 -0.70 -11.77
N LEU A 236 21.01 -0.04 -12.91
CA LEU A 236 19.83 -0.12 -13.74
C LEU A 236 19.92 -1.36 -14.64
N PRO A 237 18.91 -2.24 -14.60
CA PRO A 237 18.93 -3.53 -15.28
C PRO A 237 18.87 -3.44 -16.81
N ASN A 238 18.47 -2.29 -17.38
CA ASN A 238 18.41 -2.13 -18.83
C ASN A 238 19.70 -1.55 -19.39
N LEU A 239 20.17 -2.14 -20.50
CA LEU A 239 21.30 -1.63 -21.24
C LEU A 239 20.90 -0.39 -22.04
N GLY A 240 21.76 0.62 -22.00
CA GLY A 240 21.67 1.75 -22.91
C GLY A 240 20.68 2.84 -22.53
N ASN A 241 19.42 2.51 -22.21
CA ASN A 241 18.39 3.49 -21.87
C ASN A 241 17.48 2.96 -20.76
N GLU A 242 17.23 3.75 -19.72
CA GLU A 242 16.26 3.45 -18.67
C GLU A 242 15.35 4.65 -18.41
N THR A 243 14.06 4.37 -18.21
CA THR A 243 13.13 5.36 -17.67
C THR A 243 12.83 5.02 -16.22
N ILE A 244 13.13 5.95 -15.33
CA ILE A 244 12.87 5.84 -13.91
C ILE A 244 11.50 6.45 -13.61
N PHE A 245 10.57 5.59 -13.19
CA PHE A 245 9.15 5.94 -13.00
C PHE A 245 8.82 6.35 -11.57
N ASP A 246 9.70 6.08 -10.62
CA ASP A 246 9.64 6.38 -9.18
C ASP A 246 10.31 7.71 -8.81
N ALA A 247 10.88 8.41 -9.78
CA ALA A 247 11.48 9.71 -9.57
C ALA A 247 10.45 10.85 -9.64
N ILE A 248 10.54 11.80 -8.72
CA ILE A 248 9.72 13.01 -8.69
C ILE A 248 10.60 14.24 -8.51
N CYS A 249 10.39 15.23 -9.38
CA CYS A 249 11.02 16.53 -9.26
C CYS A 249 10.30 17.39 -8.21
N VAL A 250 11.04 17.92 -7.23
CA VAL A 250 10.53 18.82 -6.19
C VAL A 250 11.56 19.93 -5.92
N ASP A 251 11.13 21.19 -6.05
CA ASP A 251 11.97 22.39 -5.86
C ASP A 251 13.31 22.35 -6.61
N GLY A 252 13.30 21.86 -7.85
CA GLY A 252 14.50 21.77 -8.70
C GLY A 252 15.42 20.59 -8.39
N PHE A 253 15.06 19.71 -7.44
CA PHE A 253 15.80 18.50 -7.13
C PHE A 253 15.01 17.23 -7.46
N TRP A 254 15.71 16.24 -8.00
CA TRP A 254 15.15 14.91 -8.18
C TRP A 254 15.10 14.19 -6.84
N TYR A 255 13.96 13.58 -6.55
CA TYR A 255 13.79 12.64 -5.46
C TYR A 255 13.49 11.28 -6.05
N TYR A 256 14.32 10.29 -5.73
CA TYR A 256 14.11 8.91 -6.09
C TYR A 256 13.67 8.16 -4.83
N ASN A 257 12.44 7.67 -4.81
CA ASN A 257 11.90 6.92 -3.66
C ASN A 257 11.97 7.67 -2.32
N GLY A 258 11.79 8.98 -2.37
CA GLY A 258 11.85 9.87 -1.20
C GLY A 258 13.26 10.30 -0.79
N ILE A 259 14.30 9.77 -1.44
CA ILE A 259 15.69 10.18 -1.24
C ILE A 259 16.01 11.30 -2.23
N LYS A 260 16.48 12.43 -1.72
CA LYS A 260 16.97 13.55 -2.54
C LYS A 260 18.26 13.14 -3.25
N LEU A 261 18.31 13.30 -4.56
CA LEU A 261 19.55 13.15 -5.32
C LEU A 261 20.42 14.39 -5.12
N SER A 262 21.70 14.19 -4.86
CA SER A 262 22.68 15.26 -4.76
C SER A 262 22.92 15.91 -6.13
N GLU A 263 23.48 17.12 -6.11
CA GLU A 263 23.91 17.80 -7.33
C GLU A 263 25.09 17.09 -8.00
N ASP A 264 25.85 16.28 -7.24
CA ASP A 264 27.01 15.52 -7.68
C ASP A 264 26.66 14.09 -8.12
N ALA A 265 25.37 13.72 -8.14
CA ALA A 265 24.95 12.43 -8.67
C ALA A 265 25.33 12.31 -10.15
N ASP A 266 26.00 11.21 -10.51
CA ASP A 266 26.55 10.97 -11.85
C ASP A 266 26.01 9.67 -12.44
N ILE A 267 25.94 9.67 -13.78
CA ILE A 267 25.56 8.49 -14.55
C ILE A 267 26.84 7.83 -15.07
N LEU A 268 27.16 6.67 -14.51
CA LEU A 268 28.26 5.85 -15.00
C LEU A 268 27.72 4.86 -16.04
N CYS A 269 28.52 4.63 -17.08
CA CYS A 269 28.19 3.72 -18.18
C CYS A 269 29.33 2.73 -18.31
N ASN A 270 29.11 1.48 -17.91
CA ASN A 270 30.13 0.45 -17.88
C ASN A 270 29.75 -0.75 -18.75
N ASP A 271 30.75 -1.51 -19.20
CA ASP A 271 30.54 -2.77 -19.91
C ASP A 271 29.83 -3.77 -18.97
N PRO A 272 28.71 -4.40 -19.38
CA PRO A 272 27.95 -5.33 -18.53
C PRO A 272 28.79 -6.49 -17.99
N VAL A 273 29.88 -6.89 -18.67
CA VAL A 273 30.73 -8.00 -18.24
C VAL A 273 31.44 -7.72 -16.92
N SER A 274 31.74 -6.46 -16.56
CA SER A 274 32.36 -6.17 -15.26
C SER A 274 31.38 -6.18 -14.08
N ILE A 275 30.09 -6.36 -14.32
CA ILE A 275 29.03 -6.32 -13.28
C ILE A 275 28.25 -7.63 -13.18
N LEU A 276 28.17 -8.44 -14.25
CA LEU A 276 27.60 -9.79 -14.19
C LEU A 276 28.37 -10.76 -13.28
N ASP A 277 29.61 -10.43 -12.90
CA ASP A 277 30.37 -11.12 -11.85
C ASP A 277 30.00 -10.65 -10.41
N LEU A 278 29.32 -9.49 -10.28
CA LEU A 278 28.85 -8.93 -9.00
C LEU A 278 27.37 -9.25 -8.73
N THR A 279 26.58 -9.51 -9.77
CA THR A 279 25.20 -9.99 -9.65
C THR A 279 25.05 -11.22 -10.55
N SER A 280 25.10 -12.43 -9.96
CA SER A 280 24.91 -13.68 -10.71
C SER A 280 23.46 -13.87 -11.21
N THR A 281 22.73 -12.78 -11.41
CA THR A 281 21.35 -12.73 -11.82
C THR A 281 21.33 -12.62 -13.33
N THR A 282 21.01 -13.72 -13.99
CA THR A 282 20.66 -13.71 -15.40
C THR A 282 19.37 -12.90 -15.54
N TYR A 283 19.48 -11.61 -15.88
CA TYR A 283 18.33 -10.78 -16.24
C TYR A 283 17.68 -11.35 -17.51
N SER A 284 16.79 -12.32 -17.34
CA SER A 284 15.99 -12.82 -18.45
C SER A 284 14.91 -11.77 -18.72
N ASN A 285 14.84 -11.28 -19.96
CA ASN A 285 13.89 -10.28 -20.46
C ASN A 285 12.44 -10.78 -20.46
N GLN A 286 11.92 -11.22 -19.33
CA GLN A 286 10.54 -11.65 -19.18
C GLN A 286 9.78 -10.56 -18.42
N ASP A 287 9.08 -9.72 -19.18
CA ASP A 287 7.99 -8.92 -18.66
C ASP A 287 6.89 -9.91 -18.21
N TYR A 288 6.89 -10.27 -16.93
CA TYR A 288 5.79 -11.07 -16.37
C TYR A 288 4.55 -10.18 -16.19
N SER A 289 3.39 -10.84 -16.14
CA SER A 289 2.10 -10.17 -16.15
C SER A 289 1.94 -9.19 -14.98
N CYS A 290 1.21 -8.10 -15.23
CA CYS A 290 1.18 -6.84 -14.48
C CYS A 290 2.41 -5.90 -14.63
N GLY A 291 3.51 -6.33 -15.24
CA GLY A 291 4.60 -5.44 -15.67
C GLY A 291 5.62 -5.09 -14.58
N CYS A 292 5.72 -5.87 -13.51
CA CYS A 292 6.86 -5.80 -12.58
C CYS A 292 8.00 -6.69 -13.07
N ARG A 293 9.22 -6.28 -12.75
CA ARG A 293 10.41 -7.13 -12.88
C ARG A 293 10.40 -8.18 -11.77
N GLU A 294 11.03 -9.33 -11.99
CA GLU A 294 11.22 -10.34 -10.93
C GLU A 294 11.86 -9.71 -9.70
N LEU A 295 11.37 -10.11 -8.52
CA LEU A 295 12.05 -9.84 -7.26
C LEU A 295 13.42 -10.51 -7.29
N ILE A 296 14.47 -9.70 -7.14
CA ILE A 296 15.82 -10.22 -7.11
C ILE A 296 16.04 -10.88 -5.74
N GLN A 297 16.46 -12.14 -5.76
CA GLN A 297 16.91 -12.82 -4.57
C GLN A 297 18.37 -12.44 -4.29
N ILE A 298 18.66 -12.02 -3.07
CA ILE A 298 20.01 -11.85 -2.58
C ILE A 298 20.54 -13.21 -2.14
N THR A 299 21.73 -13.57 -2.63
CA THR A 299 22.32 -14.91 -2.40
C THR A 299 23.66 -14.85 -1.68
N ASN A 300 24.23 -13.66 -1.49
CA ASN A 300 25.48 -13.48 -0.77
C ASN A 300 25.48 -12.19 0.08
N GLU A 301 26.26 -12.19 1.16
CA GLU A 301 26.31 -11.07 2.12
C GLU A 301 26.93 -9.80 1.53
N ASN A 302 27.82 -9.94 0.54
CA ASN A 302 28.44 -8.81 -0.12
C ASN A 302 27.40 -7.98 -0.89
N GLU A 303 26.39 -8.60 -1.48
CA GLU A 303 25.26 -7.94 -2.14
C GLU A 303 24.44 -7.12 -1.13
N LEU A 304 24.13 -7.66 0.06
CA LEU A 304 23.46 -6.90 1.12
C LEU A 304 24.24 -5.64 1.52
N MET A 305 25.54 -5.82 1.76
CA MET A 305 26.42 -4.74 2.22
C MET A 305 26.69 -3.68 1.16
N MET A 306 26.90 -4.08 -0.10
CA MET A 306 27.24 -3.17 -1.19
C MET A 306 26.02 -2.43 -1.76
N VAL A 307 24.85 -3.07 -1.75
CA VAL A 307 23.64 -2.54 -2.41
C VAL A 307 22.73 -1.84 -1.41
N TYR A 308 22.58 -2.31 -0.18
CA TYR A 308 21.56 -1.79 0.73
C TYR A 308 22.10 -1.01 1.94
N ASP A 309 23.43 -0.89 2.07
CA ASP A 309 24.12 -0.17 3.18
C ASP A 309 23.47 -0.44 4.55
N LEU A 310 23.18 -1.72 4.82
CA LEU A 310 22.45 -2.10 6.03
C LEU A 310 23.40 -2.10 7.22
N PRO A 311 23.16 -1.26 8.24
CA PRO A 311 24.05 -1.20 9.39
C PRO A 311 23.87 -2.45 10.26
N GLY A 312 24.94 -3.22 10.46
CA GLY A 312 25.20 -4.03 11.67
C GLY A 312 24.32 -5.25 11.96
N ASN A 313 23.05 -5.24 11.58
CA ASN A 313 22.02 -6.13 12.12
C ASN A 313 21.89 -7.47 11.38
N PHE A 314 22.56 -7.61 10.23
CA PHE A 314 22.51 -8.84 9.42
C PHE A 314 23.83 -9.63 9.42
N PHE A 315 24.85 -9.20 10.17
CA PHE A 315 26.11 -9.94 10.28
C PHE A 315 26.00 -11.27 11.02
N ASP A 316 24.96 -11.43 11.85
CA ASP A 316 24.67 -12.66 12.58
C ASP A 316 23.69 -13.58 11.81
N PHE A 317 23.58 -13.43 10.48
CA PHE A 317 22.67 -14.23 9.66
C PHE A 317 23.40 -14.91 8.51
N GLU A 318 23.05 -16.18 8.24
CA GLU A 318 23.42 -16.89 7.03
C GLU A 318 22.33 -16.71 5.96
N ILE A 319 22.75 -16.44 4.72
CA ILE A 319 21.85 -16.32 3.56
C ILE A 319 21.72 -17.68 2.87
N SER A 320 20.48 -18.06 2.56
CA SER A 320 20.15 -19.27 1.83
C SER A 320 19.31 -18.99 0.58
N LEU A 321 19.16 -20.03 -0.24
CA LEU A 321 18.31 -19.97 -1.43
C LEU A 321 16.85 -20.18 -1.04
N GLY A 322 16.00 -19.37 -1.67
CA GLY A 322 14.55 -19.38 -1.50
C GLY A 322 13.89 -19.83 -2.79
N ALA A 323 12.57 -19.89 -2.77
CA ALA A 323 11.78 -20.14 -3.97
C ALA A 323 10.74 -19.05 -4.16
N VAL A 324 10.61 -18.58 -5.40
CA VAL A 324 9.54 -17.68 -5.83
C VAL A 324 8.70 -18.40 -6.86
N ASP A 325 7.41 -18.49 -6.61
CA ASP A 325 6.43 -18.99 -7.57
C ASP A 325 5.62 -17.84 -8.16
N TYR A 326 5.84 -17.58 -9.45
CA TYR A 326 5.11 -16.60 -10.26
C TYR A 326 3.89 -17.19 -10.98
N SER A 327 3.34 -18.31 -10.49
CA SER A 327 2.10 -18.90 -11.03
C SER A 327 0.94 -17.90 -11.08
N ASP A 328 0.83 -17.03 -10.07
CA ASP A 328 0.17 -15.73 -10.20
C ASP A 328 1.24 -14.65 -10.45
N SER A 329 1.40 -14.30 -11.73
CA SER A 329 2.33 -13.26 -12.18
C SER A 329 2.21 -11.91 -11.46
N CYS A 330 1.05 -11.59 -10.90
CA CYS A 330 0.79 -10.31 -10.24
C CYS A 330 0.79 -10.40 -8.72
N ALA A 331 0.86 -11.62 -8.17
CA ALA A 331 0.89 -11.88 -6.75
C ALA A 331 1.74 -13.15 -6.47
N PRO A 332 3.06 -13.08 -6.70
CA PRO A 332 3.91 -14.24 -6.52
C PRO A 332 3.94 -14.68 -5.06
N SER A 333 4.11 -15.98 -4.86
CA SER A 333 4.38 -16.51 -3.53
C SER A 333 5.88 -16.69 -3.33
N ILE A 334 6.37 -16.32 -2.15
CA ILE A 334 7.77 -16.46 -1.77
C ILE A 334 7.83 -17.42 -0.59
N SER A 335 8.81 -18.31 -0.63
CA SER A 335 9.04 -19.27 0.44
C SER A 335 10.53 -19.44 0.73
N CYS A 336 10.84 -19.60 2.01
CA CYS A 336 12.14 -20.00 2.53
C CYS A 336 12.01 -21.36 3.24
N LEU A 337 13.12 -21.94 3.70
CA LEU A 337 13.06 -23.16 4.52
C LEU A 337 12.38 -22.86 5.85
N ASP A 338 11.79 -23.88 6.47
CA ASP A 338 10.97 -23.69 7.68
C ASP A 338 11.70 -22.90 8.78
N SER A 339 13.03 -23.02 8.98
CA SER A 339 13.78 -22.29 10.01
C SER A 339 14.19 -20.85 9.67
N GLU A 340 13.78 -20.34 8.51
CA GLU A 340 14.31 -19.10 7.95
C GLU A 340 13.32 -17.95 8.01
N TYR A 341 13.87 -16.74 8.02
CA TYR A 341 13.13 -15.50 7.85
C TYR A 341 13.09 -15.14 6.37
N ILE A 342 11.92 -14.74 5.87
CA ILE A 342 11.83 -13.99 4.61
C ILE A 342 12.10 -12.53 4.97
N VAL A 343 13.11 -11.92 4.35
CA VAL A 343 13.40 -10.49 4.55
C VAL A 343 13.36 -9.77 3.23
N PHE A 344 12.56 -8.72 3.15
CA PHE A 344 12.55 -7.81 2.01
C PHE A 344 13.41 -6.59 2.30
N PHE A 345 14.18 -6.22 1.30
CA PHE A 345 15.04 -5.05 1.32
C PHE A 345 14.56 -4.05 0.28
N SER A 346 14.62 -2.79 0.66
CA SER A 346 14.51 -1.67 -0.24
C SER A 346 15.41 -0.57 0.26
N ARG A 347 15.93 0.27 -0.62
CA ARG A 347 16.91 1.29 -0.24
C ARG A 347 16.32 2.44 0.58
N ASN A 348 15.01 2.65 0.48
CA ASN A 348 14.31 3.78 1.09
C ASN A 348 13.42 3.39 2.27
N PHE A 349 13.50 2.13 2.71
CA PHE A 349 12.67 1.63 3.79
C PHE A 349 13.41 0.61 4.63
N ASP A 350 13.11 0.58 5.93
CA ASP A 350 13.72 -0.39 6.82
C ASP A 350 13.38 -1.82 6.36
N PRO A 351 14.31 -2.78 6.46
CA PRO A 351 14.05 -4.15 6.04
C PRO A 351 12.82 -4.74 6.72
N MET A 352 11.98 -5.41 5.92
CA MET A 352 10.75 -6.03 6.39
C MET A 352 10.99 -7.52 6.60
N MET A 353 10.99 -7.96 7.86
CA MET A 353 11.28 -9.35 8.25
C MET A 353 9.99 -10.09 8.61
N TYR A 354 9.81 -11.28 8.03
CA TYR A 354 8.67 -12.16 8.23
C TYR A 354 9.12 -13.47 8.87
N TYR A 355 8.38 -13.90 9.89
CA TYR A 355 8.60 -15.15 10.60
C TYR A 355 7.97 -16.33 9.84
N ARG A 356 8.35 -17.56 10.20
CA ARG A 356 7.86 -18.82 9.59
C ARG A 356 6.34 -18.86 9.33
N ASP A 357 5.55 -18.37 10.29
CA ASP A 357 4.09 -18.47 10.24
C ASP A 357 3.44 -17.27 9.55
N ASP A 358 4.23 -16.27 9.15
CA ASP A 358 3.79 -15.04 8.50
C ASP A 358 4.18 -15.07 7.03
N SER A 359 3.19 -15.24 6.15
CA SER A 359 3.41 -15.09 4.70
C SER A 359 3.06 -13.65 4.28
N PRO A 360 4.02 -12.89 3.75
CA PRO A 360 3.77 -11.53 3.32
C PRO A 360 2.82 -11.51 2.12
N ASN A 361 1.94 -10.52 2.06
CA ASN A 361 1.17 -10.25 0.86
C ASN A 361 2.05 -9.50 -0.14
N VAL A 362 2.40 -10.16 -1.23
CA VAL A 362 3.23 -9.62 -2.30
C VAL A 362 2.36 -9.39 -3.53
N THR A 363 2.28 -8.16 -4.03
CA THR A 363 1.55 -7.88 -5.28
C THR A 363 2.27 -6.87 -6.16
N CYS A 364 2.18 -7.06 -7.47
CA CYS A 364 2.66 -6.14 -8.49
C CYS A 364 1.53 -5.20 -8.91
N GLN A 365 1.78 -3.89 -8.89
CA GLN A 365 0.82 -2.89 -9.35
C GLN A 365 1.45 -1.86 -10.27
N LYS A 366 0.68 -1.42 -11.26
CA LYS A 366 1.10 -0.31 -12.13
C LYS A 366 1.27 0.97 -11.32
N SER A 367 2.35 1.67 -11.58
CA SER A 367 2.68 2.95 -10.97
C SER A 367 1.75 4.05 -11.47
N ALA A 368 1.20 4.85 -10.56
CA ALA A 368 0.51 6.09 -10.93
C ALA A 368 1.50 7.19 -11.37
N LEU A 369 2.79 7.04 -11.09
CA LEU A 369 3.83 7.98 -11.52
C LEU A 369 4.20 7.80 -13.00
N SER A 370 3.88 6.64 -13.59
CA SER A 370 4.16 6.34 -14.99
C SER A 370 3.63 7.41 -15.95
N PRO A 371 4.46 7.86 -16.91
CA PRO A 371 4.05 8.72 -18.01
C PRO A 371 3.00 8.06 -18.90
N ILE A 372 2.12 8.87 -19.48
CA ILE A 372 1.04 8.39 -20.33
C ILE A 372 1.60 7.82 -21.63
N GLY A 373 1.16 6.62 -21.99
CA GLY A 373 1.59 5.95 -23.21
C GLY A 373 2.97 5.30 -23.11
N ALA A 374 3.67 5.47 -21.98
CA ALA A 374 4.81 4.62 -21.66
C ALA A 374 4.29 3.26 -21.17
N ASN A 375 4.77 2.19 -21.79
CA ASN A 375 4.70 0.85 -21.20
C ASN A 375 5.77 0.81 -20.11
N GLY A 376 5.51 1.30 -18.90
CA GLY A 376 6.54 1.16 -17.87
C GLY A 376 6.22 1.83 -16.56
N GLY A 377 6.64 1.16 -15.49
CA GLY A 377 6.53 1.52 -14.09
C GLY A 377 5.50 0.66 -13.39
N SER A 378 5.96 -0.41 -12.75
CA SER A 378 5.17 -1.17 -11.78
C SER A 378 6.00 -1.31 -10.52
N PHE A 379 5.34 -1.36 -9.37
CA PHE A 379 5.98 -1.53 -8.09
C PHE A 379 5.53 -2.81 -7.42
N TRP A 380 6.45 -3.41 -6.69
CA TRP A 380 6.10 -4.42 -5.72
C TRP A 380 5.48 -3.74 -4.49
N ILE A 381 4.35 -4.25 -4.05
CA ILE A 381 3.68 -3.86 -2.81
C ILE A 381 3.78 -5.06 -1.88
N ILE A 382 4.51 -4.90 -0.79
CA ILE A 382 4.71 -5.93 0.24
C ILE A 382 3.98 -5.47 1.49
N ASP A 383 2.92 -6.18 1.89
CA ASP A 383 2.04 -5.82 3.01
C ASP A 383 1.68 -4.33 3.02
N GLY A 384 1.21 -3.88 1.86
CA GLY A 384 0.78 -2.50 1.66
C GLY A 384 1.92 -1.48 1.59
N ILE A 385 3.18 -1.87 1.58
CA ILE A 385 4.33 -0.98 1.39
C ILE A 385 4.79 -1.05 -0.06
N MET A 386 4.69 0.07 -0.78
CA MET A 386 5.16 0.19 -2.15
C MET A 386 6.68 0.32 -2.13
N LEU A 387 7.36 -0.71 -2.63
CA LEU A 387 8.81 -0.81 -2.68
C LEU A 387 9.30 -0.68 -4.13
N SER A 388 10.22 0.24 -4.32
CA SER A 388 11.09 0.29 -5.49
C SER A 388 12.25 -0.68 -5.32
N GLU A 389 12.66 -1.33 -6.41
CA GLU A 389 13.81 -2.24 -6.41
C GLU A 389 13.78 -3.24 -5.25
N ALA A 390 12.57 -3.74 -4.98
CA ALA A 390 12.36 -4.71 -3.93
C ALA A 390 13.18 -5.96 -4.22
N THR A 391 13.95 -6.36 -3.22
CA THR A 391 14.70 -7.61 -3.23
C THR A 391 14.39 -8.36 -1.96
N PHE A 392 14.71 -9.65 -1.95
CA PHE A 392 14.46 -10.46 -0.77
C PHE A 392 15.63 -11.42 -0.52
N ALA A 393 15.75 -11.87 0.72
CA ALA A 393 16.64 -12.96 1.11
C ALA A 393 15.93 -13.92 2.04
N CYS A 394 16.40 -15.16 2.07
CA CYS A 394 16.10 -16.13 3.11
C CYS A 394 17.26 -16.11 4.11
N LEU A 395 16.97 -15.79 5.37
CA LEU A 395 17.98 -15.60 6.40
C LEU A 395 17.80 -16.60 7.54
N THR A 396 18.89 -17.25 7.97
CA THR A 396 18.95 -18.03 9.21
C THR A 396 19.76 -17.27 10.24
N GLN A 397 19.21 -17.07 11.45
CA GLN A 397 19.98 -16.46 12.54
C GLN A 397 21.04 -17.44 13.05
N LEU A 398 22.29 -16.98 13.14
CA LEU A 398 23.39 -17.73 13.73
C LEU A 398 23.20 -17.81 15.25
N GLU A 399 23.17 -19.03 15.79
CA GLU A 399 23.18 -19.23 17.24
C GLU A 399 24.56 -18.85 17.80
N ASN A 400 24.62 -17.80 18.62
CA ASN A 400 25.82 -17.38 19.36
C ASN A 400 26.03 -18.19 20.65
#